data_AF-A0A6B3ETF5-F1
#
_entry.id   AF-A0A6B3ETF5-F1
#
_cell.length_a   1.000
_cell.length_b   1.000
_cell.length_c   1.000
_cell.angle_alpha   90.00
_cell.angle_beta   90.00
_cell.angle_gamma   90.00
#
_symmetry.space_group_name_H-M   'P 1'
#
loop_
_entity.id
_entity.type
_entity.pdbx_description
1 polymer ?
#
loop_
_entity_poly.entity_id
_entity_poly.type
_entity_poly.pdbx_seq_one_letter_code
_entity_poly.pdbx_strand_id
1 'polypeptide(L)'
;SVSHTGLMITVFAIGMIIGGPAMALATLRLPQRHTVVGSLAVFALGHIVLAASTDFTVILIARFVTALATGAFYAVGFVIATTAAGPQRSTRAVGMIMGGLTLSNVLGVPIGSFAGQAIGWRGPFWALAALSAVAAAVIGRFLPTAEQRA
;
A
#
# COMPACT_ATOMS: atom_id res chain seq x y z
N SER A 1 22.27 -11.67 0.56
CA SER A 1 23.28 -10.94 1.34
C SER A 1 22.61 -9.77 2.04
N VAL A 2 23.18 -9.24 3.13
CA VAL A 2 22.64 -8.07 3.85
C VAL A 2 22.47 -6.86 2.91
N SER A 3 23.41 -6.68 1.97
CA SER A 3 23.37 -5.60 0.98
C SER A 3 22.15 -5.66 0.06
N HIS A 4 21.73 -6.85 -0.39
CA HIS A 4 20.53 -7.01 -1.23
C HIS A 4 19.25 -6.62 -0.48
N THR A 5 19.12 -7.06 0.78
CA THR A 5 17.99 -6.67 1.64
C THR A 5 17.94 -5.16 1.87
N GLY A 6 19.11 -4.55 2.14
CA GLY A 6 19.22 -3.10 2.28
C GLY A 6 18.76 -2.37 1.02
N LEU A 7 19.18 -2.81 -0.16
CA LEU A 7 18.80 -2.19 -1.42
C LEU A 7 17.28 -2.27 -1.71
N MET A 8 16.63 -3.38 -1.34
CA MET A 8 15.16 -3.50 -1.46
C MET A 8 14.41 -2.46 -0.61
N ILE A 9 14.96 -2.10 0.55
CA ILE A 9 14.41 -1.05 1.42
C ILE A 9 14.66 0.31 0.79
N THR A 10 15.89 0.58 0.35
CA THR A 10 16.28 1.84 -0.28
C THR A 10 15.45 2.15 -1.52
N VAL A 11 15.30 1.19 -2.45
CA VAL A 11 14.51 1.40 -3.68
C VAL A 11 13.04 1.68 -3.37
N PHE A 12 12.48 1.02 -2.37
CA PHE A 12 11.12 1.30 -1.93
C PHE A 12 10.99 2.67 -1.28
N ALA A 13 11.96 3.09 -0.46
CA ALA A 13 11.99 4.41 0.14
C ALA A 13 12.04 5.51 -0.93
N ILE A 14 12.90 5.36 -1.94
CA ILE A 14 12.95 6.27 -3.10
C ILE A 14 11.59 6.29 -3.82
N GLY A 15 11.00 5.12 -4.07
CA GLY A 15 9.69 5.01 -4.67
C GLY A 15 8.59 5.67 -3.85
N MET A 16 8.65 5.65 -2.51
CA MET A 16 7.69 6.34 -1.64
C MET A 16 7.88 7.86 -1.67
N ILE A 17 9.12 8.34 -1.64
CA ILE A 17 9.45 9.77 -1.70
C ILE A 17 8.90 10.40 -2.98
N ILE A 18 9.08 9.73 -4.12
CA ILE A 18 8.59 10.19 -5.42
C ILE A 18 7.10 9.89 -5.58
N GLY A 19 6.67 8.70 -5.15
CA GLY A 19 5.35 8.15 -5.39
C GLY A 19 4.23 8.94 -4.71
N GLY A 20 4.45 9.47 -3.50
CA GLY A 20 3.44 10.30 -2.83
C GLY A 20 3.01 11.50 -3.69
N PRO A 21 3.92 12.46 -3.98
CA PRO A 21 3.61 13.61 -4.82
C PRO A 21 3.22 13.25 -6.26
N ALA A 22 3.93 12.33 -6.89
CA ALA A 22 3.67 11.95 -8.28
C ALA A 22 2.29 11.31 -8.43
N MET A 23 1.92 10.39 -7.53
CA MET A 23 0.61 9.75 -7.59
C MET A 23 -0.51 10.67 -7.13
N ALA A 24 -0.25 11.59 -6.19
CA ALA A 24 -1.23 12.62 -5.85
C ALA A 24 -1.64 13.40 -7.10
N LEU A 25 -0.68 13.87 -7.91
CA LEU A 25 -0.93 14.56 -9.17
C LEU A 25 -1.57 13.66 -10.24
N ALA A 26 -1.03 12.45 -10.44
CA ALA A 26 -1.49 11.54 -11.48
C ALA A 26 -2.92 11.03 -11.24
N THR A 27 -3.38 11.01 -9.99
CA THR A 27 -4.70 10.48 -9.62
C THR A 27 -5.75 11.56 -9.40
N LEU A 28 -5.40 12.85 -9.52
CA LEU A 28 -6.31 13.99 -9.28
C LEU A 28 -7.63 13.89 -10.05
N ARG A 29 -7.59 13.38 -11.29
CA ARG A 29 -8.76 13.30 -12.17
C ARG A 29 -9.40 11.92 -12.20
N LEU A 30 -8.81 10.94 -11.52
CA LEU A 30 -9.28 9.57 -11.52
C LEU A 30 -10.36 9.37 -10.45
N PRO A 31 -11.38 8.52 -10.69
CA PRO A 31 -12.36 8.19 -9.67
C PRO A 31 -11.69 7.56 -8.45
N GLN A 32 -11.99 8.08 -7.25
CA GLN A 32 -11.30 7.72 -6.01
C GLN A 32 -11.32 6.20 -5.74
N ARG A 33 -12.49 5.57 -5.94
CA ARG A 33 -12.67 4.12 -5.80
C ARG A 33 -11.74 3.33 -6.74
N HIS A 34 -11.66 3.72 -8.01
CA HIS A 34 -10.80 3.03 -8.98
C HIS A 34 -9.33 3.20 -8.63
N THR A 35 -8.92 4.38 -8.17
CA THR A 35 -7.53 4.60 -7.74
C THR A 35 -7.16 3.72 -6.54
N VAL A 36 -8.01 3.64 -5.51
CA VAL A 36 -7.71 2.84 -4.30
C VAL A 36 -7.76 1.34 -4.59
N VAL A 37 -8.76 0.87 -5.33
CA VAL A 37 -8.84 -0.56 -5.70
C VAL A 37 -7.71 -0.93 -6.64
N GLY A 38 -7.40 -0.07 -7.63
CA GLY A 38 -6.31 -0.27 -8.56
C GLY A 38 -4.94 -0.28 -7.89
N SER A 39 -4.70 0.62 -6.92
CA SER A 39 -3.44 0.63 -6.18
C SER A 39 -3.28 -0.62 -5.32
N LEU A 40 -4.34 -1.11 -4.67
CA LEU A 40 -4.31 -2.38 -3.95
C LEU A 40 -4.06 -3.57 -4.90
N ALA A 41 -4.70 -3.60 -6.07
CA ALA A 41 -4.47 -4.64 -7.05
C ALA A 41 -3.00 -4.65 -7.53
N VAL A 42 -2.43 -3.48 -7.86
CA VAL A 42 -1.03 -3.35 -8.25
C VAL A 42 -0.10 -3.76 -7.10
N PHE A 43 -0.43 -3.37 -5.87
CA PHE A 43 0.34 -3.77 -4.68
C PHE A 43 0.34 -5.28 -4.50
N ALA A 44 -0.82 -5.93 -4.60
CA ALA A 44 -0.96 -7.38 -4.51
C ALA A 44 -0.16 -8.10 -5.60
N LEU A 45 -0.33 -7.70 -6.86
CA LEU A 45 0.39 -8.29 -8.00
C LEU A 45 1.91 -8.09 -7.87
N GLY A 46 2.36 -6.91 -7.46
CA GLY A 46 3.78 -6.65 -7.21
C GLY A 46 4.36 -7.53 -6.11
N HIS A 47 3.58 -7.81 -5.06
CA HIS A 47 4.00 -8.72 -3.99
C HIS A 47 4.03 -10.19 -4.44
N ILE A 48 3.12 -10.61 -5.33
CA ILE A 48 3.18 -11.92 -5.98
C ILE A 48 4.47 -12.03 -6.81
N VAL A 49 4.81 -10.98 -7.59
CA VAL A 49 6.06 -10.95 -8.36
C VAL A 49 7.28 -11.04 -7.43
N LEU A 50 7.30 -10.32 -6.30
CA LEU A 50 8.36 -10.46 -5.30
C LEU A 50 8.48 -11.88 -4.76
N ALA A 51 7.34 -12.48 -4.44
CA ALA A 51 7.24 -13.80 -3.84
C ALA A 51 7.47 -14.94 -4.84
N ALA A 52 7.40 -14.69 -6.15
CA ALA A 52 7.63 -15.67 -7.23
C ALA A 52 8.98 -15.49 -7.97
N SER A 53 9.54 -14.27 -7.99
CA SER A 53 10.79 -13.98 -8.71
C SER A 53 12.06 -14.46 -7.99
N THR A 54 12.99 -15.03 -8.73
CA THR A 54 14.38 -15.29 -8.31
C THR A 54 15.35 -14.23 -8.86
N ASP A 55 14.92 -13.41 -9.80
CA ASP A 55 15.70 -12.33 -10.38
C ASP A 55 15.64 -11.08 -9.49
N PHE A 56 16.81 -10.63 -9.04
CA PHE A 56 16.93 -9.51 -8.12
C PHE A 56 16.54 -8.17 -8.75
N THR A 57 16.84 -7.96 -10.03
CA THR A 57 16.44 -6.75 -10.77
C THR A 57 14.92 -6.66 -10.84
N VAL A 58 14.25 -7.77 -11.14
CA VAL A 58 12.77 -7.85 -11.14
C VAL A 58 12.21 -7.53 -9.75
N ILE A 59 12.84 -8.04 -8.69
CA ILE A 59 12.45 -7.74 -7.29
C ILE A 59 12.57 -6.23 -7.02
N LEU A 60 13.65 -5.58 -7.44
CA LEU A 60 13.83 -4.14 -7.23
C LEU A 60 12.80 -3.31 -8.00
N ILE A 61 12.53 -3.65 -9.26
CA ILE A 61 11.49 -2.98 -10.05
C ILE A 61 10.13 -3.12 -9.37
N ALA A 62 9.78 -4.32 -8.93
CA ALA A 62 8.52 -4.55 -8.24
C ALA A 62 8.45 -3.87 -6.86
N ARG A 63 9.58 -3.69 -6.14
CA ARG A 63 9.66 -2.84 -4.94
C ARG A 63 9.34 -1.39 -5.26
N PHE A 64 9.88 -0.86 -6.35
CA PHE A 64 9.60 0.51 -6.76
C PHE A 64 8.12 0.68 -7.15
N VAL A 65 7.57 -0.24 -7.95
CA VAL A 65 6.15 -0.21 -8.36
C VAL A 65 5.20 -0.33 -7.16
N THR A 66 5.49 -1.21 -6.20
CA THR A 66 4.67 -1.35 -4.99
C THR A 66 4.75 -0.12 -4.09
N ALA A 67 5.88 0.61 -4.09
CA ALA A 67 6.00 1.90 -3.42
C ALA A 67 5.11 2.98 -4.07
N LEU A 68 5.10 3.06 -5.41
CA LEU A 68 4.20 3.97 -6.13
C LEU A 68 2.72 3.66 -5.83
N ALA A 69 2.34 2.38 -5.87
CA ALA A 69 0.99 1.95 -5.52
C ALA A 69 0.60 2.37 -4.08
N THR A 70 1.53 2.23 -3.13
CA THR A 70 1.33 2.69 -1.75
C THR A 70 1.12 4.21 -1.69
N GLY A 71 1.90 4.99 -2.45
CA GLY A 71 1.73 6.43 -2.58
C GLY A 71 0.34 6.82 -3.11
N ALA A 72 -0.12 6.14 -4.16
CA ALA A 72 -1.46 6.35 -4.73
C ALA A 72 -2.58 6.02 -3.74
N PHE A 73 -2.42 4.91 -3.00
CA PHE A 73 -3.37 4.50 -1.96
C PHE A 73 -3.49 5.59 -0.88
N TYR A 74 -2.38 6.09 -0.35
CA TYR A 74 -2.41 7.12 0.69
C TYR A 74 -2.94 8.46 0.17
N ALA A 75 -2.54 8.89 -1.03
CA ALA A 75 -2.98 10.16 -1.62
C ALA A 75 -4.51 10.27 -1.71
N VAL A 76 -5.18 9.18 -2.12
CA VAL A 76 -6.64 9.15 -2.27
C VAL A 76 -7.34 8.64 -1.01
N GLY A 77 -6.75 7.72 -0.27
CA GLY A 77 -7.34 7.09 0.91
C GLY A 77 -7.63 8.08 2.04
N PHE A 78 -6.75 9.06 2.28
CA PHE A 78 -7.01 10.13 3.25
C PHE A 78 -8.20 11.00 2.84
N VAL A 79 -8.30 11.33 1.55
CA VAL A 79 -9.42 12.12 1.03
C VAL A 79 -10.73 11.36 1.23
N ILE A 80 -10.80 10.08 0.80
CA ILE A 80 -11.99 9.25 1.01
C ILE A 80 -12.40 9.21 2.49
N ALA A 81 -11.45 8.92 3.38
CA ALA A 81 -11.74 8.76 4.80
C ALA A 81 -12.24 10.07 5.45
N THR A 82 -11.60 11.20 5.11
CA THR A 82 -11.99 12.51 5.66
C THR A 82 -13.31 12.99 5.09
N THR A 83 -13.56 12.79 3.80
CA THR A 83 -14.85 13.11 3.17
C THR A 83 -15.97 12.25 3.76
N ALA A 84 -15.76 10.94 3.91
CA ALA A 84 -16.75 10.03 4.49
C ALA A 84 -17.07 10.33 5.96
N ALA A 85 -16.09 10.81 6.73
CA ALA A 85 -16.29 11.20 8.13
C ALA A 85 -17.06 12.52 8.29
N GLY A 86 -17.02 13.39 7.28
CA GLY A 86 -17.59 14.74 7.31
C GLY A 86 -16.70 15.76 8.04
N PRO A 87 -16.97 17.07 7.86
CA PRO A 87 -16.09 18.15 8.33
C PRO A 87 -15.79 18.12 9.83
N GLN A 88 -16.79 17.77 10.65
CA GLN A 88 -16.68 17.79 12.12
C GLN A 88 -15.88 16.60 12.68
N ARG A 89 -15.64 15.55 11.87
CA ARG A 89 -14.96 14.31 12.32
C ARG A 89 -13.73 13.97 11.49
N SER A 90 -13.32 14.84 10.56
CA SER A 90 -12.15 14.66 9.70
C SER A 90 -10.86 14.43 10.51
N THR A 91 -10.62 15.24 11.55
CA THR A 91 -9.47 15.06 12.47
C THR A 91 -9.48 13.70 13.15
N ARG A 92 -10.66 13.21 13.57
CA ARG A 92 -10.80 11.88 14.17
C ARG A 92 -10.50 10.78 13.15
N ALA A 93 -10.95 10.92 11.91
CA ALA A 93 -10.67 9.96 10.83
C ALA A 93 -9.17 9.88 10.52
N VAL A 94 -8.49 11.03 10.41
CA VAL A 94 -7.03 11.08 10.25
C VAL A 94 -6.34 10.41 11.43
N GLY A 95 -6.79 10.70 12.66
CA GLY A 95 -6.27 10.06 13.87
C GLY A 95 -6.42 8.54 13.88
N MET A 96 -7.53 8.00 13.37
CA MET A 96 -7.72 6.54 13.23
C MET A 96 -6.75 5.94 12.22
N ILE A 97 -6.55 6.58 11.07
CA ILE A 97 -5.59 6.09 10.06
C ILE A 97 -4.16 6.13 10.62
N MET A 98 -3.79 7.23 11.25
CA MET A 98 -2.46 7.37 11.88
C MET A 98 -2.27 6.36 13.01
N GLY A 99 -3.29 6.13 13.86
CA GLY A 99 -3.25 5.11 14.90
C GLY A 99 -3.06 3.71 14.33
N GLY A 100 -3.77 3.38 13.23
CA GLY A 100 -3.57 2.14 12.49
C GLY A 100 -2.15 2.01 11.92
N LEU A 101 -1.59 3.09 11.36
CA LEU A 101 -0.22 3.13 10.84
C LEU A 101 0.81 2.91 11.95
N THR A 102 0.65 3.57 13.11
CA THR A 102 1.52 3.37 14.28
C THR A 102 1.46 1.93 14.76
N LEU A 103 0.26 1.37 14.93
CA LEU A 103 0.08 -0.01 15.34
C LEU A 103 0.72 -0.98 14.34
N SER A 104 0.57 -0.70 13.04
CA SER A 104 1.17 -1.49 11.96
C SER A 104 2.69 -1.46 11.99
N ASN A 105 3.32 -0.32 12.30
CA ASN A 105 4.78 -0.24 12.44
C ASN A 105 5.29 -1.03 13.65
N VAL A 106 4.57 -0.96 14.77
CA VAL A 106 4.95 -1.67 16.01
C VAL A 106 4.81 -3.18 15.85
N LEU A 107 3.69 -3.64 15.29
CA LEU A 107 3.41 -5.08 15.15
C LEU A 107 4.01 -5.69 13.88
N GLY A 108 4.20 -4.90 12.83
CA GLY A 108 4.62 -5.38 11.51
C GLY A 108 6.00 -6.01 11.51
N VAL A 109 6.97 -5.42 12.22
CA VAL A 109 8.34 -5.97 12.29
C VAL A 109 8.38 -7.30 13.04
N PRO A 110 7.80 -7.44 14.26
CA PRO A 110 7.73 -8.73 14.95
C PRO A 110 6.98 -9.81 14.14
N ILE A 111 5.81 -9.49 13.61
CA ILE A 111 5.01 -10.44 12.82
C ILE A 111 5.76 -10.85 11.55
N GLY A 112 6.36 -9.87 10.86
CA GLY A 112 7.13 -10.11 9.65
C GLY A 112 8.40 -10.94 9.91
N SER A 113 9.10 -10.69 11.00
CA SER A 113 10.28 -11.46 11.42
C SER A 113 9.90 -12.90 11.76
N PHE A 114 8.87 -13.09 12.58
CA PHE A 114 8.36 -14.41 12.93
C PHE A 114 7.90 -15.19 11.69
N ALA A 115 7.13 -14.56 10.80
CA ALA A 115 6.73 -15.17 9.53
C ALA A 115 7.96 -15.50 8.66
N GLY A 116 8.95 -14.63 8.60
CA GLY A 116 10.20 -14.86 7.88
C GLY A 116 10.99 -16.07 8.39
N GLN A 117 10.97 -16.32 9.70
CA GLN A 117 11.58 -17.51 10.31
C GLN A 117 10.76 -18.78 10.08
N ALA A 118 9.43 -18.70 10.18
CA ALA A 118 8.55 -19.86 10.10
C ALA A 118 8.31 -20.37 8.66
N ILE A 119 8.09 -19.46 7.71
CA ILE A 119 7.71 -19.78 6.32
C ILE A 119 8.70 -19.20 5.29
N GLY A 120 9.87 -18.78 5.75
CA GLY A 120 10.92 -18.20 4.91
C GLY A 120 10.67 -16.75 4.51
N TRP A 121 11.71 -16.11 3.98
CA TRP A 121 11.72 -14.68 3.64
C TRP A 121 10.67 -14.26 2.59
N ARG A 122 10.13 -15.22 1.82
CA ARG A 122 9.11 -14.98 0.79
C ARG A 122 7.69 -14.96 1.37
N GLY A 123 7.48 -15.58 2.53
CA GLY A 123 6.18 -15.70 3.19
C GLY A 123 5.49 -14.36 3.46
N PRO A 124 6.18 -13.35 4.01
CA PRO A 124 5.59 -12.02 4.20
C PRO A 124 5.05 -11.39 2.93
N PHE A 125 5.68 -11.61 1.77
CA PHE A 125 5.18 -11.07 0.50
C PHE A 125 3.88 -11.75 0.05
N TRP A 126 3.77 -13.08 0.21
CA TRP A 126 2.51 -13.79 -0.04
C TRP A 126 1.38 -13.32 0.89
N ALA A 127 1.68 -13.12 2.17
CA ALA A 127 0.71 -12.61 3.14
C ALA A 127 0.22 -11.20 2.76
N LEU A 128 1.14 -10.31 2.38
CA LEU A 128 0.81 -8.96 1.92
C LEU A 128 -0.02 -8.96 0.64
N ALA A 129 0.28 -9.86 -0.31
CA ALA A 129 -0.51 -10.02 -1.51
C ALA A 129 -1.96 -10.42 -1.20
N ALA A 130 -2.15 -11.42 -0.33
CA ALA A 130 -3.46 -11.88 0.09
C ALA A 130 -4.23 -10.78 0.85
N LEU A 131 -3.61 -10.12 1.83
CA LEU A 131 -4.24 -9.03 2.58
C LEU A 131 -4.66 -7.87 1.68
N SER A 132 -3.81 -7.52 0.71
CA SER A 132 -4.11 -6.45 -0.24
C SER A 132 -5.25 -6.83 -1.20
N ALA A 133 -5.29 -8.07 -1.67
CA ALA A 133 -6.40 -8.58 -2.48
C ALA A 133 -7.73 -8.59 -1.70
N VAL A 134 -7.72 -9.00 -0.44
CA VAL A 134 -8.89 -8.94 0.44
C VAL A 134 -9.33 -7.49 0.65
N ALA A 135 -8.39 -6.58 0.93
CA ALA A 135 -8.71 -5.15 1.05
C ALA A 135 -9.30 -4.58 -0.25
N ALA A 136 -8.77 -4.96 -1.42
CA ALA A 136 -9.29 -4.55 -2.71
C ALA A 136 -10.73 -5.04 -2.92
N ALA A 137 -11.03 -6.27 -2.54
CA ALA A 137 -12.39 -6.84 -2.62
C ALA A 137 -13.36 -6.15 -1.66
N VAL A 138 -12.94 -5.89 -0.42
CA VAL A 138 -13.76 -5.20 0.60
C VAL A 138 -14.05 -3.77 0.17
N ILE A 139 -13.01 -2.98 -0.14
CA ILE A 139 -13.19 -1.59 -0.59
C ILE A 139 -13.95 -1.56 -1.91
N GLY A 140 -13.62 -2.45 -2.84
CA GLY A 140 -14.33 -2.60 -4.10
C GLY A 140 -15.79 -2.97 -3.92
N ARG A 141 -16.23 -3.55 -2.81
CA ARG A 141 -17.64 -3.87 -2.56
C ARG A 141 -18.37 -2.78 -1.79
N PHE A 142 -17.72 -2.17 -0.81
CA PHE A 142 -18.37 -1.27 0.16
C PHE A 142 -18.16 0.21 -0.12
N LEU A 143 -17.13 0.60 -0.86
CA LEU A 143 -16.91 1.99 -1.22
C LEU A 143 -17.89 2.38 -2.34
N PRO A 144 -18.81 3.33 -2.12
CA PRO A 144 -19.76 3.75 -3.15
C PRO A 144 -19.02 4.33 -4.36
N THR A 145 -19.53 4.09 -5.57
CA THR A 145 -19.12 4.86 -6.77
C THR A 145 -19.80 6.22 -6.74
N ALA A 146 -19.48 7.04 -5.75
CA ALA A 146 -19.98 8.41 -5.74
C ALA A 146 -19.08 9.26 -6.64
N GLU A 147 -19.63 9.77 -7.74
CA GLU A 147 -19.06 10.90 -8.48
C GLU A 147 -19.30 12.17 -7.64
N GLN A 148 -18.61 12.30 -6.51
CA GLN A 148 -18.67 13.53 -5.70
C GLN A 148 -17.52 14.44 -6.08
N ARG A 149 -17.63 15.02 -7.27
CA ARG A 149 -17.19 16.39 -7.48
C ARG A 149 -18.27 17.28 -6.88
N ALA A 150 -18.06 17.70 -5.63
CA ALA A 150 -18.63 18.96 -5.16
C ALA A 150 -17.85 20.11 -5.84
#